data_AF-A0A496L1P5-F1
#
_entry.id   AF-A0A496L1P5-F1
#
_cell.length_a   1.000
_cell.length_b   1.000
_cell.length_c   1.000
_cell.angle_alpha   90.00
_cell.angle_beta   90.00
_cell.angle_gamma   90.00
#
_symmetry.space_group_name_H-M   'P 1'
#
loop_
_entity.id
_entity.type
_entity.pdbx_description
1 polymer ?
#
loop_
_entity_poly.entity_id
_entity_poly.type
_entity_poly.pdbx_seq_one_letter_code
_entity_poly.pdbx_strand_id
1 'polypeptide(L)'
;MDIYRNVAVISGLEPHRTILQERLLKLFARKAEKSLIVEGKPADTVRHRQIYGVDVVSHLDDTDLAFVLQNADNIYCRSGYSTLMDLYALGINRATLIPTPGQTEQEYLAEYFANKGFEVMKQWEV
;
A
#
# COMPACT_ATOMS: atom_id res chain seq x y z
N MET A 1 -17.36 0.65 -4.87
CA MET A 1 -16.21 1.27 -4.22
C MET A 1 -16.11 2.74 -4.59
N ASP A 2 -15.60 3.57 -3.68
CA ASP A 2 -15.25 4.97 -3.99
C ASP A 2 -13.92 5.05 -4.77
N ILE A 3 -13.72 6.16 -5.49
CA ILE A 3 -12.43 6.46 -6.12
C ILE A 3 -11.54 7.17 -5.11
N TYR A 4 -10.32 6.66 -4.95
CA TYR A 4 -9.30 7.19 -4.04
C TYR A 4 -8.11 7.67 -4.85
N ARG A 5 -7.60 8.87 -4.53
CA ARG A 5 -6.44 9.42 -5.22
C ARG A 5 -5.14 8.78 -4.76
N ASN A 6 -5.03 8.50 -3.45
CA ASN A 6 -3.90 7.80 -2.86
C ASN A 6 -4.39 6.48 -2.26
N VAL A 7 -3.80 5.36 -2.66
CA VAL A 7 -4.11 4.04 -2.10
C VAL A 7 -2.83 3.42 -1.57
N ALA A 8 -2.88 2.89 -0.34
CA ALA A 8 -1.79 2.11 0.22
C ALA A 8 -2.20 0.67 0.54
N VAL A 9 -1.34 -0.30 0.23
CA VAL A 9 -1.50 -1.71 0.58
C VAL A 9 -0.31 -2.14 1.45
N ILE A 10 -0.55 -2.34 2.74
CA ILE A 10 0.52 -2.39 3.76
C ILE A 10 0.56 -3.70 4.56
N SER A 11 0.30 -4.82 3.90
CA SER A 11 0.44 -6.14 4.52
C SER A 11 1.86 -6.36 5.09
N GLY A 12 2.02 -7.40 5.93
CA GLY A 12 3.31 -7.81 6.47
C GLY A 12 3.33 -7.94 7.99
N LEU A 13 4.54 -8.19 8.52
CA LEU A 13 4.78 -8.51 9.92
C LEU A 13 4.84 -7.27 10.82
N GLU A 14 4.42 -7.44 12.06
CA GLU A 14 4.66 -6.45 13.12
C GLU A 14 6.13 -6.47 13.56
N PRO A 15 6.70 -5.32 13.99
CA PRO A 15 6.05 -4.01 14.18
C PRO A 15 6.01 -3.16 12.89
N HIS A 16 6.64 -3.62 11.81
CA HIS A 16 6.86 -2.80 10.62
C HIS A 16 5.58 -2.41 9.89
N ARG A 17 4.53 -3.25 9.94
CA ARG A 17 3.19 -2.91 9.44
C ARG A 17 2.62 -1.68 10.16
N THR A 18 2.55 -1.70 11.49
CA THR A 18 2.00 -0.58 12.27
C THR A 18 2.82 0.70 12.04
N ILE A 19 4.16 0.59 12.05
CA ILE A 19 5.04 1.73 11.80
C ILE A 19 4.78 2.34 10.42
N LEU A 20 4.62 1.52 9.38
CA LEU A 20 4.34 2.01 8.04
C LEU A 20 2.94 2.66 7.96
N GLN A 21 1.93 2.05 8.58
CA GLN A 21 0.58 2.59 8.65
C GLN A 21 0.57 4.00 9.25
N GLU A 22 1.23 4.20 10.39
CA GLU A 22 1.28 5.49 11.07
C GLU A 22 1.94 6.58 10.21
N ARG A 23 2.95 6.22 9.44
CA ARG A 23 3.64 7.15 8.52
C ARG A 23 2.77 7.52 7.34
N LEU A 24 2.14 6.55 6.70
CA LEU A 24 1.22 6.79 5.59
C LEU A 24 -0.01 7.59 6.03
N LEU A 25 -0.54 7.34 7.23
CA LEU A 25 -1.61 8.16 7.81
C LEU A 25 -1.20 9.64 7.89
N LYS A 26 0.01 9.93 8.40
CA LYS A 26 0.54 11.30 8.48
C LYS A 26 0.77 11.91 7.10
N LEU A 27 1.28 11.12 6.16
CA LEU A 27 1.50 11.55 4.78
C LEU A 27 0.17 11.91 4.10
N PHE A 28 -0.83 11.03 4.16
CA PHE A 28 -2.12 11.19 3.48
C PHE A 28 -2.98 12.27 4.12
N ALA A 29 -2.96 12.41 5.45
CA ALA A 29 -3.68 13.49 6.14
C ALA A 29 -3.24 14.90 5.69
N ARG A 30 -2.02 15.05 5.15
CA ARG A 30 -1.50 16.32 4.62
C ARG A 30 -1.89 16.60 3.18
N LYS A 31 -2.34 15.59 2.42
CA LYS A 31 -2.62 15.73 0.98
C LYS A 31 -3.99 16.35 0.67
N ALA A 32 -4.90 16.48 1.63
CA ALA A 32 -6.28 16.95 1.45
C ALA A 32 -7.10 16.15 0.39
N GLU A 33 -6.56 15.04 -0.11
CA GLU A 33 -7.11 14.19 -1.14
C GLU A 33 -7.71 12.93 -0.51
N LYS A 34 -8.78 12.39 -1.12
CA LYS A 34 -9.39 11.15 -0.66
C LYS A 34 -8.38 10.01 -0.76
N SER A 35 -8.11 9.37 0.37
CA SER A 35 -7.00 8.43 0.52
C SER A 35 -7.43 7.18 1.30
N LEU A 36 -6.90 6.02 0.90
CA LEU A 36 -7.24 4.71 1.46
C LEU A 36 -5.98 3.97 1.91
N ILE A 37 -6.05 3.27 3.04
CA ILE A 37 -5.06 2.29 3.49
C ILE A 37 -5.75 0.93 3.68
N VAL A 38 -5.23 -0.10 3.01
CA VAL A 38 -5.64 -1.50 3.12
C VAL A 38 -4.61 -2.28 3.94
N GLU A 39 -5.01 -2.85 5.07
CA GLU A 39 -4.09 -3.47 6.04
C GLU A 39 -3.72 -4.93 5.74
N GLY A 40 -4.52 -5.64 4.94
CA GLY A 40 -4.34 -7.07 4.69
C GLY A 40 -4.63 -7.95 5.92
N LYS A 41 -5.62 -7.56 6.73
CA LYS A 41 -6.10 -8.28 7.92
C LYS A 41 -7.52 -8.84 7.70
N PRO A 42 -7.68 -9.95 6.96
CA PRO A 42 -9.01 -10.50 6.65
C PRO A 42 -9.77 -11.00 7.89
N ALA A 43 -9.08 -11.33 8.98
CA ALA A 43 -9.66 -11.82 10.22
C ALA A 43 -10.22 -10.73 11.14
N ASP A 44 -9.95 -9.44 10.86
CA ASP A 44 -10.39 -8.34 11.71
C ASP A 44 -11.91 -8.08 11.53
N THR A 45 -12.61 -7.93 12.65
CA THR A 45 -14.07 -7.67 12.68
C THR A 45 -14.42 -6.24 12.32
N VAL A 46 -13.52 -5.28 12.55
CA VAL A 46 -13.68 -3.87 12.17
C VAL A 46 -13.16 -3.70 10.74
N ARG A 47 -14.10 -3.58 9.79
CA ARG A 47 -13.77 -3.56 8.36
C ARG A 47 -13.38 -2.19 7.81
N HIS A 48 -13.91 -1.12 8.37
CA HIS A 48 -13.68 0.25 7.89
C HIS A 48 -13.65 1.23 9.07
N ARG A 49 -12.72 2.17 9.01
CA ARG A 49 -12.55 3.25 9.97
C ARG A 49 -11.94 4.46 9.28
N GLN A 50 -12.22 5.65 9.81
CA GLN A 50 -11.62 6.88 9.33
C GLN A 50 -10.67 7.45 10.38
N ILE A 51 -9.41 7.70 10.00
CA ILE A 51 -8.37 8.20 10.89
C ILE A 51 -7.73 9.43 10.23
N TYR A 52 -7.81 10.59 10.88
CA TYR A 52 -7.30 11.87 10.35
C TYR A 52 -7.81 12.20 8.92
N GLY A 53 -9.05 11.82 8.61
CA GLY A 53 -9.64 12.02 7.28
C GLY A 53 -9.25 10.95 6.24
N VAL A 54 -8.43 9.96 6.62
CA VAL A 54 -8.00 8.85 5.76
C VAL A 54 -8.87 7.62 6.03
N ASP A 55 -9.36 6.99 4.97
CA ASP A 55 -10.08 5.72 5.08
C ASP A 55 -9.07 4.58 5.32
N VAL A 56 -9.37 3.72 6.29
CA VAL A 56 -8.57 2.55 6.62
C VAL A 56 -9.48 1.34 6.66
N VAL A 57 -9.13 0.33 5.88
CA VAL A 57 -9.88 -0.92 5.80
C VAL A 57 -8.99 -2.10 6.16
N SER A 58 -9.57 -3.08 6.85
CA SER A 58 -8.81 -4.26 7.25
C SER A 58 -8.43 -5.12 6.05
N HIS A 59 -9.38 -5.37 5.14
CA HIS A 59 -9.19 -6.16 3.94
C HIS A 59 -10.26 -5.80 2.89
N LEU A 60 -9.91 -5.99 1.61
CA LEU A 60 -10.81 -5.89 0.46
C LEU A 60 -10.76 -7.23 -0.27
N ASP A 61 -11.88 -7.65 -0.83
CA ASP A 61 -11.87 -8.77 -1.78
C ASP A 61 -11.14 -8.37 -3.09
N ASP A 62 -10.85 -9.37 -3.92
CA ASP A 62 -10.07 -9.19 -5.14
C ASP A 62 -10.71 -8.18 -6.10
N THR A 63 -12.04 -8.11 -6.15
CA THR A 63 -12.77 -7.21 -7.06
C THR A 63 -12.64 -5.77 -6.60
N ASP A 64 -12.86 -5.52 -5.31
CA ASP A 64 -12.74 -4.20 -4.72
C ASP A 64 -11.27 -3.73 -4.70
N LEU A 65 -10.31 -4.62 -4.41
CA LEU A 65 -8.88 -4.31 -4.46
C LEU A 65 -8.45 -3.90 -5.88
N ALA A 66 -8.85 -4.68 -6.89
CA ALA A 66 -8.57 -4.35 -8.29
C ALA A 66 -9.16 -3.00 -8.67
N PHE A 67 -10.42 -2.74 -8.30
CA PHE A 67 -11.08 -1.47 -8.58
C PHE A 67 -10.33 -0.28 -7.97
N VAL A 68 -9.97 -0.34 -6.69
CA VAL A 68 -9.28 0.79 -6.04
C VAL A 68 -7.87 1.01 -6.60
N LEU A 69 -7.13 -0.05 -6.91
CA LEU A 69 -5.78 0.07 -7.46
C LEU A 69 -5.79 0.63 -8.89
N GLN A 70 -6.67 0.14 -9.75
CA GLN A 70 -6.73 0.60 -11.15
C GLN A 70 -7.17 2.07 -11.29
N ASN A 71 -7.96 2.58 -10.34
CA ASN A 71 -8.48 3.94 -10.35
C ASN A 71 -7.66 4.93 -9.48
N ALA A 72 -6.58 4.48 -8.82
CA ALA A 72 -5.75 5.34 -7.99
C ALA A 72 -4.69 6.10 -8.80
N ASP A 73 -4.48 7.39 -8.50
CA ASP A 73 -3.37 8.17 -9.08
C ASP A 73 -2.02 7.75 -8.48
N ASN A 74 -2.00 7.51 -7.17
CA ASN A 74 -0.80 7.16 -6.42
C ASN A 74 -1.02 5.86 -5.65
N ILE A 75 -0.13 4.88 -5.87
CA ILE A 75 -0.17 3.58 -5.19
C ILE A 75 1.09 3.43 -4.35
N TYR A 76 0.92 3.12 -3.07
CA TYR A 76 2.00 2.86 -2.12
C TYR A 76 1.87 1.43 -1.61
N CYS A 77 2.89 0.59 -1.73
CA CYS A 77 2.73 -0.79 -1.29
C CYS A 77 4.04 -1.43 -0.85
N ARG A 78 3.93 -2.55 -0.15
CA ARG A 78 5.09 -3.42 0.10
C ARG A 78 5.58 -4.05 -1.20
N SER A 79 6.89 -4.25 -1.31
CA SER A 79 7.52 -5.01 -2.39
C SER A 79 7.51 -6.52 -2.17
N GLY A 80 6.51 -7.05 -1.46
CA GLY A 80 6.35 -8.50 -1.29
C GLY A 80 5.89 -9.14 -2.60
N TYR A 81 6.28 -10.41 -2.82
CA TYR A 81 5.98 -11.13 -4.06
C TYR A 81 4.49 -11.09 -4.44
N SER A 82 3.57 -11.40 -3.52
CA SER A 82 2.13 -11.40 -3.79
C SER A 82 1.64 -10.04 -4.28
N THR A 83 2.00 -8.95 -3.59
CA THR A 83 1.62 -7.59 -4.00
C THR A 83 2.15 -7.24 -5.38
N LEU A 84 3.39 -7.63 -5.70
CA LEU A 84 3.97 -7.39 -7.02
C LEU A 84 3.25 -8.20 -8.12
N MET A 85 2.82 -9.42 -7.81
CA MET A 85 2.01 -10.23 -8.73
C MET A 85 0.62 -9.63 -8.94
N ASP A 86 -0.02 -9.07 -7.91
CA ASP A 86 -1.31 -8.37 -8.05
C ASP A 86 -1.16 -7.18 -9.00
N LEU A 87 -0.13 -6.34 -8.80
CA LEU A 87 0.15 -5.21 -9.69
C LEU A 87 0.38 -5.68 -11.13
N TYR A 88 1.18 -6.73 -11.32
CA TYR A 88 1.45 -7.31 -12.63
C TYR A 88 0.17 -7.83 -13.32
N ALA A 89 -0.65 -8.60 -12.60
CA ALA A 89 -1.90 -9.15 -13.11
C ALA A 89 -2.91 -8.05 -13.50
N LEU A 90 -2.91 -6.93 -12.78
CA LEU A 90 -3.73 -5.76 -13.06
C LEU A 90 -3.15 -4.85 -14.16
N GLY A 91 -1.97 -5.15 -14.70
CA GLY A 91 -1.27 -4.33 -15.69
C GLY A 91 -0.73 -3.01 -15.12
N ILE A 92 -0.55 -2.92 -13.80
CA ILE A 92 -0.08 -1.73 -13.10
C ILE A 92 1.45 -1.76 -13.04
N ASN A 93 2.08 -0.81 -13.71
CA ASN A 93 3.53 -0.63 -13.75
C ASN A 93 4.00 0.66 -13.04
N ARG A 94 3.12 1.26 -12.23
CA ARG A 94 3.39 2.47 -11.44
C ARG A 94 2.97 2.26 -10.00
N ALA A 95 3.94 2.26 -9.08
CA ALA A 95 3.71 2.29 -7.65
C ALA A 95 5.00 2.73 -6.95
N THR A 96 4.85 3.30 -5.75
CA THR A 96 5.94 3.50 -4.81
C THR A 96 6.06 2.26 -3.94
N LEU A 97 7.15 1.51 -4.14
CA LEU A 97 7.48 0.31 -3.38
C LEU A 97 8.18 0.68 -2.07
N ILE A 98 7.68 0.18 -0.96
CA ILE A 98 8.19 0.44 0.39
C ILE A 98 8.59 -0.89 1.03
N PRO A 99 9.83 -1.36 0.81
CA PRO A 99 10.29 -2.64 1.36
C PRO A 99 10.24 -2.62 2.89
N THR A 100 9.96 -3.78 3.49
CA THR A 100 10.08 -3.96 4.93
C THR A 100 11.57 -3.97 5.30
N PRO A 101 12.04 -3.06 6.18
CA PRO A 101 13.45 -3.03 6.58
C PRO A 101 13.92 -4.38 7.13
N GLY A 102 15.06 -4.88 6.65
CA GLY A 102 15.63 -6.14 7.08
C GLY A 102 14.98 -7.39 6.46
N GLN A 103 13.97 -7.24 5.58
CA GLN A 103 13.46 -8.32 4.75
C GLN A 103 14.21 -8.33 3.42
N THR A 104 15.26 -9.15 3.34
CA THR A 104 16.19 -9.20 2.20
C THR A 104 15.49 -9.42 0.86
N GLU A 105 14.46 -10.27 0.81
CA GLU A 105 13.66 -10.49 -0.40
C GLU A 105 12.94 -9.21 -0.85
N GLN A 106 12.26 -8.51 0.06
CA GLN A 106 11.53 -7.29 -0.26
C GLN A 106 12.48 -6.17 -0.69
N GLU A 107 13.62 -6.04 -0.02
CA GLU A 107 14.66 -5.05 -0.37
C GLU A 107 15.22 -5.32 -1.77
N TYR A 108 15.57 -6.57 -2.07
CA TYR A 108 16.02 -6.99 -3.40
C TYR A 108 14.96 -6.73 -4.48
N LEU A 109 13.70 -7.13 -4.23
CA LEU A 109 12.62 -6.95 -5.20
C LEU A 109 12.33 -5.47 -5.45
N ALA A 110 12.35 -4.62 -4.42
CA ALA A 110 12.19 -3.18 -4.59
C ALA A 110 13.27 -2.61 -5.52
N GLU A 111 14.54 -2.94 -5.29
CA GLU A 111 15.66 -2.51 -6.14
C GLU A 111 15.55 -3.08 -7.57
N TYR A 112 15.19 -4.35 -7.71
CA TYR A 112 14.99 -4.99 -9.00
C TYR A 112 13.89 -4.30 -9.84
N PHE A 113 12.75 -3.98 -9.22
CA PHE A 113 11.63 -3.33 -9.89
C PHE A 113 11.84 -1.82 -10.08
N ALA A 114 12.73 -1.18 -9.29
CA ALA A 114 13.15 0.20 -9.55
C ALA A 114 13.72 0.35 -10.97
N ASN A 115 14.54 -0.61 -11.40
CA ASN A 115 15.10 -0.68 -12.76
C ASN A 115 14.04 -0.94 -13.85
N LYS A 116 12.79 -1.22 -13.47
CA LYS A 116 11.66 -1.44 -14.37
C LYS A 116 10.64 -0.30 -14.33
N GLY A 117 10.97 0.83 -13.70
CA GLY A 117 10.14 2.04 -13.68
C GLY A 117 9.29 2.22 -12.42
N PHE A 118 9.43 1.36 -11.41
CA PHE A 118 8.81 1.59 -10.12
C PHE A 118 9.60 2.60 -9.30
N GLU A 119 8.91 3.36 -8.46
CA GLU A 119 9.56 4.19 -7.46
C GLU A 119 9.85 3.36 -6.22
N VAL A 120 10.92 3.69 -5.49
CA VAL A 120 11.24 3.05 -4.22
C VAL A 120 11.41 4.13 -3.16
N MET A 121 10.78 3.91 -2.00
CA MET A 121 10.87 4.80 -0.84
C MET A 121 11.17 3.96 0.39
N LYS A 122 12.17 4.34 1.19
CA LYS A 122 12.45 3.59 2.42
C LYS A 122 11.35 3.87 3.43
N GLN A 123 11.03 2.88 4.27
CA GLN A 123 9.93 3.00 5.25
C GLN A 123 10.08 4.22 6.17
N TRP A 124 11.29 4.68 6.48
CA TRP A 124 11.50 5.85 7.33
C TRP A 124 11.47 7.21 6.59
N GLU A 125 11.42 7.20 5.27
CA GLU A 125 11.30 8.37 4.40
C GLU A 125 9.83 8.71 4.08
N VAL A 126 8.92 7.78 4.38
CA VAL A 126 7.46 8.01 4.44
C VAL A 126 7.14 8.97 5.58
#